data_AF-A0A7W0FX99-F1
#
_entry.id   AF-A0A7W0FX99-F1
#
_cell.length_a   1.000
_cell.length_b   1.000
_cell.length_c   1.000
_cell.angle_alpha   90.00
_cell.angle_beta   90.00
_cell.angle_gamma   90.00
#
_symmetry.space_group_name_H-M   'P 1'
#
loop_
_entity.id
_entity.type
_entity.pdbx_description
1 polymer ?
#
loop_
_entity_poly.entity_id
_entity_poly.type
_entity_poly.pdbx_seq_one_letter_code
_entity_poly.pdbx_strand_id
1 'polypeptide(L)'
;MKNLKAIISSLSMLLAVCQFSPVQATNPTEQVAKSTALPVYQNIIQDISLSYEDSMLVGSIKLNSDLILRIVDYKTRDDNVMNTWSQGDVVTFTGHLQDEALVLSVRRINRPHEEKVEAYAIFDLTESPESGLRITEVNDHGKFVKLSDGSIWDFSWLNRLSTSKWRAGERVIVDGQGKTNSYNFVNLDAPVSKKVHSACASFVVQQ
;
A
#
# COMPACT_ATOMS: atom_id res chain seq x y z
N MET A 1 67.64 -14.08 2.90
CA MET A 1 68.19 -14.35 4.25
C MET A 1 67.94 -13.15 5.15
N LYS A 2 67.54 -13.41 6.41
CA LYS A 2 67.30 -12.49 7.55
C LYS A 2 65.91 -11.81 7.51
N ASN A 3 64.84 -12.35 8.11
CA ASN A 3 64.53 -12.66 9.52
C ASN A 3 64.44 -11.44 10.47
N LEU A 4 63.45 -11.53 11.37
CA LEU A 4 63.12 -10.71 12.57
C LEU A 4 62.15 -9.54 12.32
N LYS A 5 61.14 -9.27 13.16
CA LYS A 5 60.73 -9.85 14.46
C LYS A 5 59.26 -9.48 14.73
N ALA A 6 58.52 -10.41 15.30
CA ALA A 6 57.19 -10.19 15.86
C ALA A 6 57.25 -9.27 17.09
N ILE A 7 56.20 -8.48 17.31
CA ILE A 7 55.79 -8.07 18.66
C ILE A 7 54.31 -8.39 18.83
N ILE A 8 54.10 -9.33 19.74
CA ILE A 8 52.84 -9.75 20.35
C ILE A 8 52.49 -8.69 21.40
N SER A 9 51.26 -8.19 21.40
CA SER A 9 50.68 -7.64 22.63
C SER A 9 49.20 -8.01 22.72
N SER A 10 49.00 -9.07 23.49
CA SER A 10 47.80 -9.49 24.20
C SER A 10 46.95 -8.32 24.73
N LEU A 11 45.67 -8.28 24.35
CA LEU A 11 44.63 -7.64 25.15
C LEU A 11 43.63 -8.71 25.60
N SER A 12 43.58 -8.85 26.91
CA SER A 12 42.89 -9.88 27.66
C SER A 12 41.37 -9.75 27.62
N MET A 13 40.74 -10.90 27.48
CA MET A 13 39.46 -11.34 28.07
C MET A 13 38.56 -10.28 28.72
N LEU A 14 37.37 -10.13 28.15
CA LEU A 14 36.13 -10.06 28.91
C LEU A 14 35.07 -10.92 28.19
N LEU A 15 35.08 -12.21 28.50
CA LEU A 15 33.94 -13.09 28.25
C LEU A 15 32.90 -12.78 29.33
N ALA A 16 31.96 -11.91 29.00
CA ALA A 16 30.72 -11.80 29.75
C ALA A 16 29.93 -13.10 29.53
N VAL A 17 29.92 -13.98 30.53
CA VAL A 17 29.05 -15.15 30.56
C VAL A 17 27.65 -14.64 30.87
N CYS A 18 26.88 -14.32 29.83
CA CYS A 18 25.43 -14.20 29.97
C CYS A 18 24.87 -15.60 30.18
N GLN A 19 24.54 -15.93 31.43
CA GLN A 19 23.67 -17.05 31.74
C GLN A 19 22.28 -16.73 31.18
N PHE A 20 22.03 -17.15 29.94
CA PHE A 20 20.68 -17.23 29.42
C PHE A 20 20.02 -18.43 30.10
N SER A 21 19.05 -18.15 30.97
CA SER A 21 18.05 -19.12 31.38
C SER A 21 17.45 -19.75 30.12
N PRO A 22 17.27 -21.09 30.05
CA PRO A 22 16.43 -21.66 29.01
C PRO A 22 15.00 -21.18 29.28
N VAL A 23 14.60 -20.13 28.57
CA VAL A 23 13.18 -19.80 28.39
C VAL A 23 12.57 -21.06 27.79
N GLN A 24 11.69 -21.69 28.57
CA GLN A 24 10.85 -22.78 28.08
C GLN A 24 10.26 -22.34 26.75
N ALA A 25 10.63 -23.06 25.69
CA ALA A 25 9.91 -23.05 24.44
C ALA A 25 8.52 -23.62 24.70
N THR A 26 7.62 -22.80 25.25
CA THR A 26 6.20 -22.98 25.03
C THR A 26 6.01 -22.71 23.55
N ASN A 27 6.05 -23.77 22.73
CA ASN A 27 5.51 -23.72 21.39
C ASN A 27 4.06 -23.24 21.52
N PRO A 28 3.70 -22.01 21.11
CA PRO A 28 2.33 -21.78 20.74
C PRO A 28 2.26 -22.43 19.36
N THR A 29 1.87 -23.69 19.32
CA THR A 29 1.13 -24.18 18.17
C THR A 29 -0.19 -23.40 18.19
N GLU A 30 -0.13 -22.10 17.92
CA GLU A 30 -1.24 -21.35 17.38
C GLU A 30 -1.51 -22.04 16.05
N GLN A 31 -2.43 -23.00 16.11
CA GLN A 31 -3.23 -23.34 14.97
C GLN A 31 -3.93 -22.05 14.57
N VAL A 32 -3.25 -21.25 13.75
CA VAL A 32 -3.86 -20.16 12.99
C VAL A 32 -4.95 -20.86 12.22
N ALA A 33 -6.18 -20.77 12.73
CA ALA A 33 -7.34 -21.27 12.05
C ALA A 33 -7.28 -20.69 10.64
N LYS A 34 -7.13 -21.54 9.63
CA LYS A 34 -7.13 -21.14 8.22
C LYS A 34 -8.48 -20.48 7.96
N SER A 35 -8.53 -19.17 8.14
CA SER A 35 -9.71 -18.37 7.87
C SER A 35 -9.95 -18.45 6.38
N THR A 36 -11.09 -19.03 6.01
CA THR A 36 -11.58 -19.05 4.63
C THR A 36 -12.23 -17.72 4.24
N ALA A 37 -12.28 -16.75 5.15
CA ALA A 37 -12.84 -15.44 4.89
C ALA A 37 -11.95 -14.67 3.94
N LEU A 38 -12.57 -14.03 2.94
CA LEU A 38 -11.88 -13.13 2.02
C LEU A 38 -11.33 -11.91 2.79
N PRO A 39 -10.12 -11.44 2.47
CA PRO A 39 -9.54 -10.30 3.15
C PRO A 39 -10.30 -9.01 2.85
N VAL A 40 -10.30 -8.08 3.79
CA VAL A 40 -10.93 -6.76 3.61
C VAL A 40 -9.83 -5.72 3.51
N TYR A 41 -9.74 -5.06 2.36
CA TYR A 41 -8.84 -3.93 2.13
C TYR A 41 -9.68 -2.67 2.01
N GLN A 42 -9.95 -2.05 3.17
CA GLN A 42 -10.65 -0.77 3.25
C GLN A 42 -9.65 0.37 3.46
N ASN A 43 -9.83 1.41 2.67
CA ASN A 43 -9.07 2.64 2.77
C ASN A 43 -9.88 3.63 3.61
N ILE A 44 -9.54 3.71 4.90
CA ILE A 44 -10.26 4.52 5.87
C ILE A 44 -9.49 5.81 6.08
N ILE A 45 -10.16 6.95 6.00
CA ILE A 45 -9.58 8.25 6.33
C ILE A 45 -9.22 8.24 7.83
N GLN A 46 -7.92 8.29 8.12
CA GLN A 46 -7.40 8.45 9.47
C GLN A 46 -7.32 9.93 9.85
N ASP A 47 -6.94 10.78 8.90
CA ASP A 47 -6.88 12.22 9.07
C ASP A 47 -7.15 12.92 7.73
N ILE A 48 -7.76 14.10 7.78
CA ILE A 48 -8.03 14.93 6.60
C ILE A 48 -7.86 16.39 6.97
N SER A 49 -7.08 17.11 6.16
CA SER A 49 -6.89 18.55 6.27
C SER A 49 -7.25 19.20 4.95
N LEU A 50 -8.09 20.24 5.01
CA LEU A 50 -8.60 20.97 3.86
C LEU A 50 -8.41 22.48 4.12
N SER A 51 -7.86 23.19 3.14
CA SER A 51 -7.72 24.64 3.16
C SER A 51 -7.99 25.23 1.78
N TYR A 52 -8.26 26.52 1.73
CA TYR A 52 -8.43 27.25 0.46
C TYR A 52 -7.21 28.13 0.22
N GLU A 53 -6.57 27.94 -0.93
CA GLU A 53 -5.49 28.78 -1.43
C GLU A 53 -5.89 29.29 -2.81
N ASP A 54 -5.93 30.61 -3.02
CA ASP A 54 -6.30 31.24 -4.30
C ASP A 54 -7.61 30.70 -4.93
N SER A 55 -8.63 30.46 -4.10
CA SER A 55 -9.92 29.86 -4.50
C SER A 55 -9.84 28.40 -4.97
N MET A 56 -8.73 27.72 -4.73
CA MET A 56 -8.58 26.29 -4.92
C MET A 56 -8.59 25.57 -3.57
N LEU A 57 -9.43 24.54 -3.45
CA LEU A 57 -9.38 23.63 -2.31
C LEU A 57 -8.12 22.78 -2.42
N VAL A 58 -7.20 22.98 -1.48
CA VAL A 58 -6.00 22.16 -1.30
C VAL A 58 -6.12 21.37 -0.01
N GLY A 59 -5.38 20.29 0.11
CA GLY A 59 -5.43 19.50 1.32
C GLY A 59 -4.70 18.18 1.24
N SER A 60 -4.79 17.42 2.33
CA SER A 60 -4.20 16.09 2.43
C SER A 60 -5.17 15.11 3.08
N ILE A 61 -5.17 13.88 2.61
CA ILE A 61 -5.86 12.74 3.23
C ILE A 61 -4.80 11.75 3.68
N LYS A 62 -4.76 11.43 4.97
CA LYS A 62 -4.00 10.30 5.50
C LYS A 62 -4.93 9.10 5.68
N LEU A 63 -4.56 7.96 5.11
CA LEU A 63 -5.29 6.70 5.25
C LEU A 63 -4.76 5.87 6.42
N ASN A 64 -5.56 4.91 6.88
CA ASN A 64 -5.18 3.88 7.85
C ASN A 64 -3.99 2.99 7.42
N SER A 65 -3.62 3.00 6.13
CA SER A 65 -2.41 2.37 5.58
C SER A 65 -1.17 3.26 5.67
N ASP A 66 -1.26 4.36 6.42
CA ASP A 66 -0.28 5.46 6.50
C ASP A 66 -0.01 6.18 5.18
N LEU A 67 -0.80 5.88 4.13
CA LEU A 67 -0.66 6.51 2.83
C LEU A 67 -1.20 7.94 2.88
N ILE A 68 -0.38 8.90 2.44
CA ILE A 68 -0.75 10.32 2.39
C ILE A 68 -1.00 10.71 0.93
N LEU A 69 -2.17 11.31 0.71
CA LEU A 69 -2.63 11.82 -0.58
C LEU A 69 -2.73 13.32 -0.51
N ARG A 70 -2.17 14.04 -1.49
CA ARG A 70 -2.39 15.47 -1.67
C ARG A 70 -3.54 15.69 -2.63
N ILE A 71 -4.56 16.43 -2.19
CA ILE A 71 -5.68 16.85 -3.03
C ILE A 71 -5.19 17.96 -3.96
N VAL A 72 -5.43 17.79 -5.26
CA VAL A 72 -4.98 18.72 -6.31
C VAL A 72 -6.14 19.33 -7.08
N ASP A 73 -7.30 18.67 -7.11
CA ASP A 73 -8.51 19.15 -7.77
C ASP A 73 -9.73 18.34 -7.26
N TYR A 74 -10.95 18.67 -7.70
CA TYR A 74 -12.17 17.95 -7.37
C TYR A 74 -13.25 18.15 -8.45
N LYS A 75 -14.13 17.17 -8.62
CA LYS A 75 -15.02 17.09 -9.79
C LYS A 75 -16.28 17.97 -9.67
N THR A 76 -16.75 18.21 -8.46
CA THR A 76 -18.01 18.91 -8.18
C THR A 76 -17.73 20.26 -7.53
N ARG A 77 -18.03 21.37 -8.22
CA ARG A 77 -17.89 22.77 -7.74
C ARG A 77 -18.70 23.13 -6.48
N ASP A 78 -19.35 22.18 -5.82
CA ASP A 78 -19.91 22.42 -4.50
C ASP A 78 -18.86 22.13 -3.43
N ASP A 79 -18.12 23.18 -3.12
CA ASP A 79 -17.11 23.31 -2.08
C ASP A 79 -17.60 22.81 -0.70
N ASN A 80 -18.91 22.82 -0.45
CA ASN A 80 -19.48 22.37 0.81
C ASN A 80 -19.42 20.85 0.97
N VAL A 81 -19.37 20.08 -0.12
CA VAL A 81 -19.48 18.62 -0.01
C VAL A 81 -18.15 17.98 0.39
N MET A 82 -17.01 18.56 0.01
CA MET A 82 -15.70 18.09 0.51
C MET A 82 -15.52 18.31 2.01
N ASN A 83 -16.09 19.40 2.55
CA ASN A 83 -16.10 19.69 3.99
C ASN A 83 -16.90 18.65 4.81
N THR A 84 -17.68 17.79 4.15
CA THR A 84 -18.39 16.69 4.83
C THR A 84 -17.55 15.45 5.03
N TRP A 85 -16.35 15.37 4.44
CA TRP A 85 -15.44 14.23 4.59
C TRP A 85 -14.76 14.31 5.95
N SER A 86 -14.73 13.18 6.66
CA SER A 86 -14.20 13.13 8.02
C SER A 86 -13.41 11.85 8.29
N GLN A 87 -12.66 11.86 9.38
CA GLN A 87 -12.07 10.64 9.94
C GLN A 87 -13.13 9.53 10.06
N GLY A 88 -12.76 8.31 9.68
CA GLY A 88 -13.62 7.13 9.66
C GLY A 88 -14.40 6.93 8.36
N ASP A 89 -14.41 7.90 7.44
CA ASP A 89 -15.00 7.70 6.12
C ASP A 89 -14.19 6.68 5.31
N VAL A 90 -14.89 5.85 4.53
CA VAL A 90 -14.28 4.83 3.68
C VAL A 90 -14.24 5.33 2.24
N VAL A 91 -13.08 5.26 1.62
CA VAL A 91 -12.87 5.71 0.23
C VAL A 91 -12.45 4.57 -0.69
N THR A 92 -12.76 4.72 -1.98
CA THR A 92 -12.26 3.88 -3.08
C THR A 92 -11.47 4.74 -4.06
N PHE A 93 -10.62 4.11 -4.85
CA PHE A 93 -9.70 4.78 -5.76
C PHE A 93 -9.83 4.26 -7.19
N THR A 94 -9.68 5.18 -8.15
CA THR A 94 -9.43 4.84 -9.54
C THR A 94 -8.26 5.65 -10.07
N GLY A 95 -7.18 4.96 -10.46
CA GLY A 95 -6.01 5.59 -11.07
C GLY A 95 -6.27 5.95 -12.53
N HIS A 96 -5.90 7.16 -12.92
CA HIS A 96 -5.89 7.61 -14.30
C HIS A 96 -4.66 8.47 -14.57
N LEU A 97 -4.30 8.62 -15.84
CA LEU A 97 -3.15 9.42 -16.24
C LEU A 97 -3.62 10.76 -16.78
N GLN A 98 -3.06 11.83 -16.24
CA GLN A 98 -3.32 13.21 -16.66
C GLN A 98 -1.98 13.94 -16.70
N ASP A 99 -1.64 14.55 -17.84
CA ASP A 99 -0.44 15.37 -18.02
C ASP A 99 0.86 14.72 -17.48
N GLU A 100 1.04 13.43 -17.80
CA GLU A 100 2.19 12.61 -17.35
C GLU A 100 2.27 12.36 -15.83
N ALA A 101 1.22 12.66 -15.07
CA ALA A 101 1.07 12.31 -13.67
C ALA A 101 0.02 11.20 -13.48
N LEU A 102 0.24 10.35 -12.45
CA LEU A 102 -0.81 9.47 -11.93
C LEU A 102 -1.72 10.29 -11.02
N VAL A 103 -2.96 10.46 -11.43
CA VAL A 103 -4.02 11.09 -10.63
C VAL A 103 -4.97 10.00 -10.13
N LEU A 104 -5.31 10.07 -8.85
CA LEU A 104 -6.25 9.19 -8.19
C LEU A 104 -7.59 9.91 -8.07
N SER A 105 -8.63 9.35 -8.67
CA SER A 105 -10.00 9.70 -8.36
C SER A 105 -10.39 9.01 -7.05
N VAL A 106 -10.66 9.80 -6.02
CA VAL A 106 -11.02 9.36 -4.67
C VAL A 106 -12.52 9.54 -4.46
N ARG A 107 -13.23 8.49 -4.05
CA ARG A 107 -14.67 8.53 -3.82
C ARG A 107 -15.04 7.93 -2.47
N ARG A 108 -15.85 8.62 -1.68
CA ARG A 108 -16.43 8.09 -0.44
C ARG A 108 -17.53 7.05 -0.74
N ILE A 109 -17.53 5.91 -0.05
CA ILE A 109 -18.43 4.77 -0.35
C ILE A 109 -19.35 4.34 0.79
N ASN A 110 -19.09 4.78 2.03
CA ASN A 110 -19.91 4.43 3.20
C ASN A 110 -21.11 5.37 3.42
N ARG A 111 -21.35 6.32 2.51
CA ARG A 111 -22.50 7.26 2.54
C ARG A 111 -23.20 7.31 1.17
N PRO A 112 -23.90 6.23 0.76
CA PRO A 112 -24.40 6.08 -0.60
C PRO A 112 -25.55 7.03 -0.99
N HIS A 113 -26.18 7.70 -0.02
CA HIS A 113 -27.29 8.63 -0.23
C HIS A 113 -26.87 10.10 -0.36
N GLU A 114 -25.60 10.39 -0.12
CA GLU A 114 -25.04 11.72 -0.35
C GLU A 114 -24.58 11.84 -1.81
N GLU A 115 -24.49 13.07 -2.34
CA GLU A 115 -23.98 13.30 -3.70
C GLU A 115 -22.64 12.57 -3.88
N LYS A 116 -22.41 11.99 -5.06
CA LYS A 116 -21.17 11.28 -5.36
C LYS A 116 -20.02 12.27 -5.46
N VAL A 117 -19.43 12.61 -4.31
CA VAL A 117 -18.24 13.45 -4.23
C VAL A 117 -17.05 12.68 -4.74
N GLU A 118 -16.28 13.32 -5.61
CA GLU A 118 -15.08 12.78 -6.21
C GLU A 118 -13.98 13.84 -6.13
N ALA A 119 -12.91 13.53 -5.40
CA ALA A 119 -11.71 14.34 -5.30
C ALA A 119 -10.62 13.78 -6.21
N TYR A 120 -9.78 14.64 -6.76
CA TYR A 120 -8.57 14.27 -7.48
C TYR A 120 -7.38 14.47 -6.57
N ALA A 121 -6.61 13.40 -6.37
CA ALA A 121 -5.46 13.40 -5.50
C ALA A 121 -4.25 12.77 -6.16
N ILE A 122 -3.08 13.14 -5.68
CA ILE A 122 -1.81 12.52 -6.04
C ILE A 122 -1.18 11.91 -4.81
N PHE A 123 -0.46 10.81 -4.99
CA PHE A 123 0.29 10.19 -3.91
C PHE A 123 1.47 11.07 -3.50
N ASP A 124 1.56 11.40 -2.21
CA ASP A 124 2.66 12.19 -1.67
C ASP A 124 3.81 11.28 -1.22
N LEU A 125 4.72 11.04 -2.16
CA LEU A 125 5.92 10.25 -1.93
C LEU A 125 6.85 10.86 -0.87
N THR A 126 6.82 12.18 -0.71
CA THR A 126 7.74 12.88 0.19
C THR A 126 7.33 12.72 1.65
N GLU A 127 6.03 12.78 1.92
CA GLU A 127 5.47 12.62 3.26
C GLU A 127 5.27 11.15 3.65
N SER A 128 5.14 10.24 2.66
CA SER A 128 4.81 8.83 2.93
C SER A 128 5.64 7.82 2.10
N PRO A 129 6.99 7.84 2.20
CA PRO A 129 7.86 7.02 1.35
C PRO A 129 7.72 5.51 1.57
N GLU A 130 7.30 5.09 2.76
CA GLU A 130 7.17 3.68 3.12
C GLU A 130 5.73 3.15 3.09
N SER A 131 4.76 4.00 2.77
CA SER A 131 3.34 3.64 2.87
C SER A 131 2.85 2.84 1.67
N GLY A 132 1.77 2.08 1.88
CA GLY A 132 1.19 1.17 0.88
C GLY A 132 1.76 -0.24 0.93
N LEU A 133 1.09 -1.18 0.25
CA LEU A 133 1.54 -2.57 0.17
C LEU A 133 2.63 -2.69 -0.88
N ARG A 134 3.74 -3.34 -0.55
CA ARG A 134 4.83 -3.55 -1.50
C ARG A 134 4.64 -4.86 -2.24
N ILE A 135 4.91 -4.83 -3.55
CA ILE A 135 5.04 -6.05 -4.35
C ILE A 135 6.32 -6.75 -3.92
N THR A 136 6.20 -7.99 -3.45
CA THR A 136 7.35 -8.82 -3.11
C THR A 136 7.75 -9.74 -4.26
N GLU A 137 6.79 -10.14 -5.09
CA GLU A 137 7.00 -11.08 -6.18
C GLU A 137 5.97 -10.87 -7.30
N VAL A 138 6.41 -11.03 -8.56
CA VAL A 138 5.55 -11.05 -9.75
C VAL A 138 5.91 -12.29 -10.56
N ASN A 139 5.00 -13.26 -10.63
CA ASN A 139 5.24 -14.57 -11.26
C ASN A 139 4.47 -14.73 -12.57
N ASP A 140 4.88 -15.74 -13.36
CA ASP A 140 4.16 -16.23 -14.53
C ASP A 140 3.72 -15.11 -15.49
N HIS A 141 4.66 -14.22 -15.83
CA HIS A 141 4.40 -13.05 -16.68
C HIS A 141 3.26 -12.15 -16.16
N GLY A 142 3.20 -11.93 -14.84
CA GLY A 142 2.20 -11.06 -14.20
C GLY A 142 0.91 -11.76 -13.81
N LYS A 143 0.78 -13.08 -14.02
CA LYS A 143 -0.42 -13.81 -13.60
C LYS A 143 -0.59 -13.76 -12.07
N PHE A 144 0.49 -13.90 -11.32
CA PHE A 144 0.44 -13.84 -9.86
C PHE A 144 1.26 -12.68 -9.33
N VAL A 145 0.73 -12.00 -8.31
CA VAL A 145 1.46 -10.98 -7.54
C VAL A 145 1.37 -11.33 -6.06
N LYS A 146 2.51 -11.31 -5.38
CA LYS A 146 2.60 -11.45 -3.92
C LYS A 146 2.89 -10.09 -3.31
N LEU A 147 2.24 -9.77 -2.19
CA LEU A 147 2.42 -8.52 -1.48
C LEU A 147 3.19 -8.71 -0.16
N SER A 148 3.56 -7.60 0.47
CA SER A 148 4.32 -7.54 1.73
C SER A 148 3.55 -8.07 2.94
N ASP A 149 2.21 -8.08 2.89
CA ASP A 149 1.36 -8.73 3.89
C ASP A 149 1.26 -10.26 3.71
N GLY A 150 1.98 -10.82 2.72
CA GLY A 150 1.99 -12.24 2.39
C GLY A 150 0.84 -12.70 1.50
N SER A 151 -0.10 -11.81 1.16
CA SER A 151 -1.23 -12.12 0.27
C SER A 151 -0.75 -12.44 -1.16
N ILE A 152 -1.47 -13.33 -1.84
CA ILE A 152 -1.21 -13.76 -3.21
C ILE A 152 -2.47 -13.54 -4.04
N TRP A 153 -2.27 -12.98 -5.24
CA TRP A 153 -3.34 -12.50 -6.09
C TRP A 153 -3.21 -13.07 -7.49
N ASP A 154 -4.32 -13.57 -8.05
CA ASP A 154 -4.43 -14.07 -9.42
C ASP A 154 -5.07 -13.01 -10.32
N PHE A 155 -4.38 -12.66 -11.40
CA PHE A 155 -4.81 -11.67 -12.36
C PHE A 155 -5.30 -12.34 -13.63
N SER A 156 -6.46 -11.88 -14.11
CA SER A 156 -7.03 -12.33 -15.38
C SER A 156 -6.07 -12.13 -16.56
N TRP A 157 -6.31 -12.83 -17.67
CA TRP A 157 -5.53 -12.70 -18.89
C TRP A 157 -5.42 -11.26 -19.42
N LEU A 158 -6.44 -10.43 -19.22
CA LEU A 158 -6.39 -9.02 -19.60
C LEU A 158 -5.52 -8.21 -18.63
N ASN A 159 -5.65 -8.47 -17.33
CA ASN A 159 -4.95 -7.71 -16.29
C ASN A 159 -3.46 -8.06 -16.19
N ARG A 160 -3.05 -9.29 -16.58
CA ARG A 160 -1.63 -9.68 -16.60
C ARG A 160 -0.79 -8.84 -17.56
N LEU A 161 -1.40 -8.23 -18.58
CA LEU A 161 -0.69 -7.30 -19.47
C LEU A 161 -0.18 -6.07 -18.72
N SER A 162 -0.94 -5.60 -17.72
CA SER A 162 -0.51 -4.53 -16.83
C SER A 162 0.52 -5.02 -15.83
N THR A 163 0.19 -6.07 -15.07
CA THR A 163 1.02 -6.53 -13.95
C THR A 163 2.33 -7.18 -14.38
N SER A 164 2.45 -7.70 -15.60
CA SER A 164 3.73 -8.19 -16.16
C SER A 164 4.83 -7.14 -16.20
N LYS A 165 4.44 -5.85 -16.18
CA LYS A 165 5.36 -4.71 -16.17
C LYS A 165 5.69 -4.23 -14.76
N TRP A 166 4.97 -4.71 -13.74
CA TRP A 166 5.23 -4.39 -12.34
C TRP A 166 6.49 -5.09 -11.85
N ARG A 167 7.08 -4.55 -10.79
CA ARG A 167 8.36 -5.01 -10.25
C ARG A 167 8.29 -5.15 -8.74
N ALA A 168 9.09 -6.07 -8.21
CA ALA A 168 9.28 -6.18 -6.77
C ALA A 168 9.82 -4.84 -6.21
N GLY A 169 9.32 -4.45 -5.04
CA GLY A 169 9.59 -3.17 -4.40
C GLY A 169 8.57 -2.07 -4.69
N GLU A 170 7.88 -2.13 -5.84
CA GLU A 170 6.83 -1.15 -6.21
C GLU A 170 5.64 -1.24 -5.24
N ARG A 171 5.00 -0.10 -4.99
CA ARG A 171 3.85 0.05 -4.09
C ARG A 171 2.53 -0.02 -4.83
N VAL A 172 1.56 -0.65 -4.19
CA VAL A 172 0.20 -0.75 -4.65
C VAL A 172 -0.79 -0.33 -3.57
N ILE A 173 -1.89 0.30 -4.00
CA ILE A 173 -3.12 0.40 -3.23
C ILE A 173 -4.02 -0.75 -3.65
N VAL A 174 -4.61 -1.42 -2.66
CA VAL A 174 -5.62 -2.46 -2.87
C VAL A 174 -6.94 -1.97 -2.31
N ASP A 175 -8.01 -2.18 -3.06
CA ASP A 175 -9.37 -1.91 -2.61
C ASP A 175 -10.26 -3.14 -2.82
N GLY A 176 -10.96 -3.55 -1.77
CA GLY A 176 -11.95 -4.61 -1.83
C GLY A 176 -12.62 -4.91 -0.50
N GLN A 177 -13.95 -5.10 -0.56
CA GLN A 177 -14.80 -5.23 0.62
C GLN A 177 -14.92 -6.67 1.17
N GLY A 178 -14.20 -7.64 0.61
CA GLY A 178 -14.33 -9.06 0.99
C GLY A 178 -15.70 -9.69 0.71
N LYS A 179 -16.60 -8.99 -0.01
CA LYS A 179 -17.93 -9.48 -0.42
C LYS A 179 -17.88 -10.31 -1.69
N THR A 180 -16.91 -10.02 -2.55
CA THR A 180 -16.63 -10.71 -3.80
C THR A 180 -15.14 -10.99 -3.86
N ASN A 181 -14.74 -12.04 -4.58
CA ASN A 181 -13.33 -12.34 -4.77
C ASN A 181 -12.69 -11.46 -5.86
N SER A 182 -12.99 -10.16 -5.87
CA SER A 182 -12.56 -9.22 -6.91
C SER A 182 -12.08 -7.94 -6.24
N TYR A 183 -10.83 -7.58 -6.51
CA TYR A 183 -10.11 -6.49 -5.85
C TYR A 183 -9.47 -5.60 -6.89
N ASN A 184 -9.55 -4.29 -6.66
CA ASN A 184 -8.92 -3.29 -7.52
C ASN A 184 -7.53 -2.97 -6.99
N PHE A 185 -6.57 -2.88 -7.91
CA PHE A 185 -5.20 -2.50 -7.63
C PHE A 185 -4.86 -1.22 -8.36
N VAL A 186 -4.10 -0.35 -7.69
CA VAL A 186 -3.44 0.80 -8.30
C VAL A 186 -1.95 0.77 -7.94
N ASN A 187 -1.08 0.58 -8.93
CA ASN A 187 0.37 0.68 -8.80
C ASN A 187 0.79 2.16 -8.82
N LEU A 188 1.34 2.60 -7.70
CA LEU A 188 1.74 3.97 -7.44
C LEU A 188 3.09 4.33 -8.07
N ASP A 189 3.93 3.32 -8.29
CA ASP A 189 5.32 3.48 -8.73
C ASP A 189 5.53 3.14 -10.20
N ALA A 190 4.52 2.56 -10.85
CA ALA A 190 4.58 2.23 -12.26
C ALA A 190 4.95 3.48 -13.07
N PRO A 191 5.88 3.39 -14.05
CA PRO A 191 6.16 4.52 -14.91
C PRO A 191 4.91 4.96 -15.69
N VAL A 192 4.56 6.24 -15.61
CA VAL A 192 3.38 6.82 -16.27
C VAL A 192 3.36 6.53 -17.78
N SER A 193 4.52 6.57 -18.42
CA SER A 193 4.69 6.23 -19.85
C SER A 193 4.20 4.83 -20.22
N LYS A 194 4.12 3.89 -19.28
CA LYS A 194 3.72 2.51 -19.54
C LYS A 194 2.22 2.28 -19.46
N LYS A 195 1.44 3.22 -18.89
CA LYS A 195 -0.02 3.14 -18.70
C LYS A 195 -0.50 1.84 -18.02
N VAL A 196 0.21 1.36 -17.00
CA VAL A 196 -0.04 0.07 -16.32
C VAL A 196 -0.33 0.25 -14.83
N HIS A 197 -1.12 1.25 -14.48
CA HIS A 197 -1.37 1.56 -13.08
C HIS A 197 -2.50 0.74 -12.49
N SER A 198 -3.49 0.32 -13.28
CA SER A 198 -4.67 -0.35 -12.75
C SER A 198 -4.80 -1.78 -13.23
N ALA A 199 -5.25 -2.65 -12.32
CA ALA A 199 -5.55 -4.04 -12.59
C ALA A 199 -6.60 -4.56 -11.60
N CYS A 200 -7.33 -5.60 -11.97
CA CYS A 200 -8.26 -6.30 -11.09
C CYS A 200 -7.78 -7.73 -10.86
N ALA A 201 -7.85 -8.20 -9.62
CA ALA A 201 -7.36 -9.51 -9.20
C ALA A 201 -8.35 -10.26 -8.32
N SER A 202 -8.14 -11.56 -8.20
CA SER A 202 -8.83 -12.45 -7.28
C SER A 202 -7.86 -12.91 -6.19
N PHE A 203 -8.34 -12.98 -4.94
CA PHE A 203 -7.55 -13.51 -3.83
C PHE A 203 -7.38 -15.01 -3.98
N VAL A 204 -6.14 -15.49 -3.78
CA VAL A 204 -5.81 -16.92 -3.80
C VAL A 204 -5.80 -17.44 -2.36
N VAL A 205 -6.76 -18.30 -2.04
CA VAL A 205 -6.81 -18.97 -0.73
C VAL A 205 -5.64 -19.95 -0.64
N GLN A 206 -4.74 -19.74 0.33
CA GLN A 206 -3.65 -20.67 0.61
C GLN A 206 -4.21 -21.95 1.24
N GLN A 207 -4.24 -23.02 0.47
CA GLN A 207 -4.70 -24.34 0.90
C GLN A 207 -3.76 -25.03 1.87
#